data_AF-A0A8H7T167-F1
#
_entry.id   AF-A0A8H7T167-F1
#
_cell.length_a   1.000
_cell.length_b   1.000
_cell.length_c   1.000
_cell.angle_alpha   90.00
_cell.angle_beta   90.00
_cell.angle_gamma   90.00
#
_symmetry.space_group_name_H-M   'P 1'
#
loop_
_entity.id
_entity.type
_entity.pdbx_description
1 polymer ?
#
loop_
_entity_poly.entity_id
_entity_poly.type
_entity_poly.pdbx_seq_one_letter_code
_entity_poly.pdbx_strand_id
1 'polypeptide(L)'
;MAHNYVLQVSAGSEYDIKTHKIVPVNQSTPITIDSEHINVDLNVRIQSYRGLPHTSPSTSPYFSLPEHSKANDQYSIAFRFTPKSSINGDDLVFGNDFDHPIRDRLPPGFNTAFRIVKWVVDPGLDGDVYADRPYLYGPAASSVNKLHVGGKAGDGRVKAGDENGKEGIGHHEAGLVFEEGGSEEGLEIRNEKGVPETEAARKKHFLVEEKRKEWEWEEGRVYGVDFYNPYLDFNGGLRAFLFYALLVIIAAAYFISWSGEGGVVLDSKRK
;
A
#
# COMPACT_ATOMS: atom_id res chain seq x y z
N MET A 1 13.59 -10.99 -21.68
CA MET A 1 13.43 -9.72 -20.92
C MET A 1 13.64 -9.96 -19.43
N ALA A 2 12.63 -10.40 -18.66
CA ALA A 2 12.69 -10.48 -17.19
C ALA A 2 13.88 -11.28 -16.60
N HIS A 3 14.39 -12.29 -17.31
CA HIS A 3 15.54 -13.09 -16.88
C HIS A 3 16.83 -12.29 -16.62
N ASN A 4 17.02 -11.10 -17.21
CA ASN A 4 18.25 -10.30 -17.08
C ASN A 4 18.29 -9.41 -15.82
N TYR A 5 17.20 -9.35 -15.06
CA TYR A 5 17.03 -8.42 -13.94
C TYR A 5 16.75 -9.17 -12.63
N VAL A 6 17.06 -8.52 -11.52
CA VAL A 6 16.74 -8.94 -10.16
C VAL A 6 16.11 -7.77 -9.40
N LEU A 7 15.00 -8.04 -8.71
CA LEU A 7 14.27 -7.03 -7.93
C LEU A 7 15.00 -6.73 -6.63
N GLN A 8 15.28 -5.46 -6.37
CA GLN A 8 15.66 -4.94 -5.05
C GLN A 8 14.52 -4.05 -4.53
N VAL A 9 14.24 -4.10 -3.24
CA VAL A 9 13.21 -3.25 -2.62
C VAL A 9 13.87 -2.23 -1.70
N SER A 10 13.47 -0.98 -1.81
CA SER A 10 13.98 0.17 -1.04
C SER A 10 12.84 1.11 -0.68
N ALA A 11 13.00 1.96 0.33
CA ALA A 11 12.04 3.04 0.59
C ALA A 11 12.69 4.21 1.34
N GLY A 12 12.10 5.40 1.18
CA GLY A 12 12.51 6.64 1.84
C GLY A 12 11.36 7.65 1.88
N SER A 13 11.62 8.79 2.54
CA SER A 13 10.75 9.97 2.56
C SER A 13 10.87 10.82 1.28
N GLU A 14 11.96 10.63 0.53
CA GLU A 14 12.34 11.37 -0.66
C GLU A 14 12.61 10.40 -1.82
N TYR A 15 12.99 10.95 -2.98
CA TYR A 15 13.00 10.23 -4.25
C TYR A 15 14.41 10.07 -4.85
N ASP A 16 15.44 10.61 -4.18
CA ASP A 16 16.80 10.16 -4.44
C ASP A 16 17.01 8.78 -3.78
N ILE A 17 17.04 7.72 -4.59
CA ILE A 17 17.28 6.33 -4.14
C ILE A 17 18.55 6.16 -3.27
N LYS A 18 19.47 7.11 -3.26
CA LYS A 18 20.63 7.14 -2.36
C LYS A 18 20.27 7.41 -0.88
N THR A 19 19.10 8.00 -0.61
CA THR A 19 18.59 8.23 0.77
C THR A 19 17.81 7.01 1.30
N HIS A 20 17.42 6.08 0.42
CA HIS A 20 16.55 4.97 0.79
C HIS A 20 17.24 3.91 1.65
N LYS A 21 16.46 3.30 2.54
CA LYS A 21 16.83 2.08 3.25
C LYS A 21 16.42 0.88 2.40
N ILE A 22 17.23 -0.18 2.38
CA ILE A 22 16.86 -1.46 1.76
C ILE A 22 15.78 -2.11 2.63
N VAL A 23 14.67 -2.56 2.01
CA VAL A 23 13.58 -3.21 2.73
C VAL A 23 13.93 -4.70 2.93
N PRO A 24 13.84 -5.24 4.16
CA PRO A 24 14.11 -6.64 4.45
C PRO A 24 12.91 -7.51 4.04
N VAL A 25 12.73 -7.71 2.73
CA VAL A 25 11.57 -8.40 2.16
C VAL A 25 11.30 -9.75 2.84
N ASN A 26 10.03 -10.02 3.10
CA ASN A 26 9.49 -11.20 3.80
C ASN A 26 9.89 -11.37 5.28
N GLN A 27 10.83 -10.57 5.81
CA GLN A 27 11.16 -10.57 7.23
C GLN A 27 10.08 -9.83 8.03
N SER A 28 9.94 -10.20 9.31
CA SER A 28 8.94 -9.62 10.21
C SER A 28 9.32 -8.23 10.70
N THR A 29 10.61 -7.93 10.87
CA THR A 29 11.08 -6.59 11.27
C THR A 29 10.77 -5.55 10.17
N PRO A 30 9.92 -4.53 10.44
CA PRO A 30 9.69 -3.45 9.49
C PRO A 30 10.89 -2.51 9.42
N ILE A 31 10.95 -1.66 8.38
CA ILE A 31 11.78 -0.45 8.42
C ILE A 31 10.94 0.77 8.79
N THR A 32 11.53 1.70 9.55
CA THR A 32 10.92 3.00 9.83
C THR A 32 11.40 4.05 8.82
N ILE A 33 10.46 4.77 8.23
CA ILE A 33 10.63 5.97 7.41
C ILE A 33 10.09 7.14 8.23
N ASP A 34 10.81 8.27 8.25
CA ASP A 34 10.38 9.48 8.95
C ASP A 34 10.57 10.68 8.02
N SER A 35 9.55 11.52 7.90
CA SER A 35 9.59 12.79 7.14
C SER A 35 9.06 13.94 7.99
N GLU A 36 8.99 15.15 7.43
CA GLU A 36 8.35 16.30 8.10
C GLU A 36 6.86 16.04 8.41
N HIS A 37 6.15 15.28 7.56
CA HIS A 37 4.69 15.13 7.63
C HIS A 37 4.21 13.82 8.25
N ILE A 38 5.04 12.76 8.25
CA ILE A 38 4.58 11.41 8.60
C ILE A 38 5.70 10.51 9.13
N ASN A 39 5.38 9.64 10.09
CA ASN A 39 6.25 8.57 10.58
C ASN A 39 5.66 7.19 10.26
N VAL A 40 6.35 6.38 9.46
CA VAL A 40 5.83 5.13 8.87
C VAL A 40 6.71 3.94 9.25
N ASP A 41 6.12 2.85 9.74
CA ASP A 41 6.79 1.53 9.78
C ASP A 41 6.24 0.66 8.64
N LEU A 42 7.13 -0.02 7.90
CA LEU A 42 6.80 -0.72 6.65
C LEU A 42 7.37 -2.16 6.61
N ASN A 43 6.53 -3.14 6.30
CA ASN A 43 6.92 -4.45 5.78
C ASN A 43 6.51 -4.59 4.31
N VAL A 44 7.39 -5.16 3.48
CA VAL A 44 7.04 -5.62 2.12
C VAL A 44 7.25 -7.14 2.05
N ARG A 45 6.24 -7.84 1.53
CA ARG A 45 6.19 -9.31 1.45
C ARG A 45 5.88 -9.73 0.02
N ILE A 46 6.59 -10.74 -0.49
CA ILE A 46 6.47 -11.22 -1.88
C ILE A 46 6.60 -12.75 -1.87
N GLN A 47 5.61 -13.46 -2.41
CA GLN A 47 5.68 -14.91 -2.56
C GLN A 47 6.76 -15.34 -3.55
N SER A 48 7.41 -16.47 -3.25
CA SER A 48 8.48 -17.09 -4.04
C SER A 48 9.67 -16.16 -4.38
N TYR A 49 9.91 -15.12 -3.57
CA TYR A 49 10.88 -14.03 -3.81
C TYR A 49 12.29 -14.52 -4.16
N ARG A 50 12.88 -13.91 -5.20
CA ARG A 50 14.23 -14.20 -5.74
C ARG A 50 15.09 -12.93 -5.88
N GLY A 51 14.79 -11.91 -5.09
CA GLY A 51 15.37 -10.58 -5.23
C GLY A 51 16.66 -10.34 -4.44
N LEU A 52 16.91 -9.07 -4.12
CA LEU A 52 18.04 -8.56 -3.36
C LEU A 52 17.58 -7.90 -2.04
N PRO A 53 18.23 -8.20 -0.89
CA PRO A 53 19.39 -9.09 -0.75
C PRO A 53 19.01 -10.57 -0.92
N HIS A 54 19.92 -11.38 -1.47
CA HIS A 54 19.69 -12.82 -1.69
C HIS A 54 19.54 -13.64 -0.40
N THR A 55 19.78 -13.04 0.76
CA THR A 55 19.54 -13.61 2.09
C THR A 55 18.11 -13.40 2.60
N SER A 56 17.28 -12.61 1.90
CA SER A 56 15.86 -12.45 2.25
C SER A 56 15.09 -13.77 2.05
N PRO A 57 14.17 -14.14 2.96
CA PRO A 57 13.34 -15.32 2.78
C PRO A 57 12.56 -15.31 1.47
N SER A 58 12.38 -16.48 0.85
CA SER A 58 11.59 -16.62 -0.38
C SER A 58 10.08 -16.52 -0.16
N THR A 59 9.61 -16.58 1.09
CA THR A 59 8.22 -16.33 1.47
C THR A 59 8.14 -15.85 2.92
N SER A 60 7.00 -15.31 3.34
CA SER A 60 6.73 -14.84 4.70
C SER A 60 5.59 -15.64 5.33
N PRO A 61 5.60 -15.93 6.66
CA PRO A 61 4.50 -16.62 7.35
C PRO A 61 3.13 -15.95 7.18
N TYR A 62 3.10 -14.66 6.87
CA TYR A 62 1.92 -13.90 6.45
C TYR A 62 1.04 -14.65 5.43
N PHE A 63 1.64 -15.26 4.40
CA PHE A 63 0.90 -15.96 3.34
C PHE A 63 0.31 -17.30 3.78
N SER A 64 0.62 -17.77 4.99
CA SER A 64 0.03 -18.94 5.64
C SER A 64 -1.10 -18.59 6.60
N LEU A 65 -1.36 -17.29 6.85
CA LEU A 65 -2.53 -16.86 7.62
C LEU A 65 -3.83 -17.21 6.88
N PRO A 66 -4.94 -17.54 7.57
CA PRO A 66 -6.13 -18.12 6.92
C PRO A 66 -6.76 -17.26 5.82
N GLU A 67 -6.72 -15.93 5.95
CA GLU A 67 -7.23 -15.01 4.93
C GLU A 67 -6.34 -15.03 3.66
N HIS A 68 -5.05 -14.74 3.82
CA HIS A 68 -4.10 -14.61 2.71
C HIS A 68 -3.81 -15.96 2.02
N SER A 69 -3.81 -17.06 2.77
CA SER A 69 -3.70 -18.41 2.22
C SER A 69 -4.94 -18.79 1.40
N LYS A 70 -6.14 -18.37 1.80
CA LYS A 70 -7.40 -18.62 1.08
C LYS A 70 -7.54 -17.73 -0.16
N ALA A 71 -7.08 -16.48 -0.08
CA ALA A 71 -6.98 -15.58 -1.22
C ALA A 71 -5.87 -16.00 -2.20
N ASN A 72 -4.84 -16.70 -1.71
CA ASN A 72 -3.58 -16.98 -2.40
C ASN A 72 -2.81 -15.67 -2.74
N ASP A 73 -2.78 -14.72 -1.81
CA ASP A 73 -2.11 -13.42 -2.00
C ASP A 73 -0.64 -13.59 -2.39
N GLN A 74 -0.19 -12.89 -3.43
CA GLN A 74 1.17 -13.02 -3.95
C GLN A 74 2.11 -11.94 -3.39
N TYR A 75 1.58 -10.86 -2.83
CA TYR A 75 2.35 -9.85 -2.10
C TYR A 75 1.51 -9.15 -1.02
N SER A 76 2.19 -8.44 -0.12
CA SER A 76 1.61 -7.49 0.84
C SER A 76 2.56 -6.29 1.00
N ILE A 77 1.99 -5.09 1.04
CA ILE A 77 2.63 -3.84 1.44
C ILE A 77 1.88 -3.40 2.69
N ALA A 78 2.40 -3.81 3.85
CA ALA A 78 1.80 -3.54 5.15
C ALA A 78 2.56 -2.40 5.83
N PHE A 79 1.86 -1.34 6.21
CA PHE A 79 2.47 -0.23 6.92
C PHE A 79 1.54 0.35 7.99
N ARG A 80 2.15 0.87 9.06
CA ARG A 80 1.45 1.72 10.01
C ARG A 80 2.08 3.10 10.02
N PHE A 81 1.27 4.14 10.07
CA PHE A 81 1.71 5.52 9.98
C PHE A 81 1.09 6.40 11.05
N THR A 82 1.84 7.43 11.43
CA THR A 82 1.40 8.50 12.34
C THR A 82 1.59 9.84 11.62
N PRO A 83 0.50 10.57 11.30
CA PRO A 83 0.61 11.93 10.76
C PRO A 83 1.21 12.88 11.80
N LYS A 84 2.12 13.77 11.36
CA LYS A 84 2.71 14.85 12.18
C LYS A 84 1.93 16.17 12.09
N SER A 85 0.91 16.19 11.24
CA SER A 85 -0.16 17.19 11.14
C SER A 85 -1.41 16.48 10.60
N SER A 86 -2.60 16.97 10.91
CA SER A 86 -3.83 16.41 10.33
C SER A 86 -3.88 16.55 8.80
N ILE A 87 -4.41 15.53 8.12
CA ILE A 87 -4.55 15.48 6.64
C ILE A 87 -6.00 15.18 6.28
N ASN A 88 -6.59 15.88 5.29
CA ASN A 88 -7.96 15.56 4.88
C ASN A 88 -8.04 14.19 4.17
N GLY A 89 -9.19 13.51 4.28
CA GLY A 89 -9.41 12.23 3.62
C GLY A 89 -9.40 12.29 2.08
N ASP A 90 -9.57 13.47 1.48
CA ASP A 90 -9.48 13.68 0.02
C ASP A 90 -8.03 13.93 -0.44
N ASP A 91 -7.15 14.44 0.44
CA ASP A 91 -5.76 14.79 0.12
C ASP A 91 -4.80 13.59 0.20
N LEU A 92 -5.01 12.66 1.14
CA LEU A 92 -4.11 11.51 1.30
C LEU A 92 -4.38 10.42 0.26
N VAL A 93 -3.50 10.32 -0.73
CA VAL A 93 -3.52 9.30 -1.79
C VAL A 93 -2.66 8.08 -1.48
N PHE A 94 -2.94 6.97 -2.17
CA PHE A 94 -2.09 5.78 -2.26
C PHE A 94 -2.05 5.28 -3.71
N GLY A 95 -0.92 4.75 -4.16
CA GLY A 95 -0.77 4.28 -5.54
C GLY A 95 0.68 4.08 -5.97
N ASN A 96 0.93 4.24 -7.26
CA ASN A 96 2.22 3.99 -7.89
C ASN A 96 2.48 5.00 -9.00
N ASP A 97 3.75 5.19 -9.32
CA ASP A 97 4.19 5.85 -10.54
C ASP A 97 5.48 5.22 -11.07
N PHE A 98 6.05 5.82 -12.11
CA PHE A 98 7.10 5.23 -12.93
C PHE A 98 8.07 6.30 -13.50
N ASP A 99 9.37 6.03 -13.51
CA ASP A 99 10.45 6.93 -13.97
C ASP A 99 10.61 6.89 -15.49
N HIS A 100 10.08 5.84 -16.11
CA HIS A 100 10.32 5.46 -17.49
C HIS A 100 9.00 5.07 -18.15
N PRO A 101 8.82 5.36 -19.45
CA PRO A 101 7.59 5.01 -20.14
C PRO A 101 7.30 3.50 -20.11
N ILE A 102 6.10 3.13 -19.67
CA ILE A 102 5.60 1.73 -19.74
C ILE A 102 4.81 1.44 -21.01
N ARG A 103 4.61 2.43 -21.89
CA ARG A 103 3.77 2.37 -23.10
C ARG A 103 3.96 1.09 -23.92
N ASP A 104 5.22 0.72 -24.20
CA ASP A 104 5.58 -0.46 -25.01
C ASP A 104 5.30 -1.82 -24.31
N ARG A 105 4.88 -1.78 -23.05
CA ARG A 105 4.50 -2.94 -22.22
C ARG A 105 2.99 -2.98 -21.94
N LEU A 106 2.23 -1.93 -22.27
CA LEU A 106 0.79 -1.88 -22.06
C LEU A 106 0.06 -2.73 -23.13
N PRO A 107 -0.96 -3.53 -22.75
CA PRO A 107 -1.84 -4.19 -23.69
C PRO A 107 -2.51 -3.21 -24.68
N PRO A 108 -2.70 -3.58 -25.96
CA PRO A 108 -3.45 -2.78 -26.91
C PRO A 108 -4.85 -2.43 -26.39
N GLY A 109 -5.20 -1.14 -26.44
CA GLY A 109 -6.50 -0.64 -25.98
C GLY A 109 -6.58 -0.26 -24.50
N PHE A 110 -5.49 -0.34 -23.72
CA PHE A 110 -5.48 -0.04 -22.28
C PHE A 110 -6.16 1.31 -21.95
N ASN A 111 -5.90 2.37 -22.71
CA ASN A 111 -6.49 3.71 -22.47
C ASN A 111 -8.04 3.72 -22.48
N THR A 112 -8.67 2.95 -23.37
CA THR A 112 -10.14 2.80 -23.40
C THR A 112 -10.64 2.08 -22.15
N ALA A 113 -9.91 1.04 -21.73
CA ALA A 113 -10.30 0.21 -20.61
C ALA A 113 -10.06 0.92 -19.27
N PHE A 114 -8.98 1.69 -19.13
CA PHE A 114 -8.68 2.55 -17.99
C PHE A 114 -9.79 3.59 -17.73
N ARG A 115 -10.29 4.22 -18.78
CA ARG A 115 -11.47 5.11 -18.70
C ARG A 115 -12.74 4.37 -18.23
N ILE A 116 -12.89 3.07 -18.51
CA ILE A 116 -14.00 2.26 -17.98
C ILE A 116 -13.79 1.96 -16.49
N VAL A 117 -12.56 1.70 -16.03
CA VAL A 117 -12.26 1.55 -14.58
C VAL A 117 -12.60 2.83 -13.82
N LYS A 118 -12.14 4.01 -14.30
CA LYS A 118 -12.50 5.30 -13.69
C LYS A 118 -14.03 5.55 -13.66
N TRP A 119 -14.78 5.09 -14.66
CA TRP A 119 -16.22 5.34 -14.72
C TRP A 119 -17.10 4.30 -13.98
N VAL A 120 -16.63 3.06 -13.81
CA VAL A 120 -17.44 1.93 -13.29
C VAL A 120 -16.97 1.44 -11.91
N VAL A 121 -15.68 1.55 -11.60
CA VAL A 121 -15.06 0.86 -10.45
C VAL A 121 -14.59 1.84 -9.38
N ASP A 122 -13.80 2.84 -9.78
CA ASP A 122 -13.23 3.83 -8.85
C ASP A 122 -13.13 5.22 -9.52
N PRO A 123 -14.07 6.14 -9.25
CA PRO A 123 -14.03 7.50 -9.79
C PRO A 123 -12.98 8.40 -9.11
N GLY A 124 -12.38 7.96 -7.99
CA GLY A 124 -11.29 8.65 -7.31
C GLY A 124 -9.92 8.34 -7.90
N LEU A 125 -9.78 7.38 -8.82
CA LEU A 125 -8.52 7.15 -9.52
C LEU A 125 -8.10 8.36 -10.35
N ASP A 126 -6.92 8.91 -10.07
CA ASP A 126 -6.14 9.68 -11.04
C ASP A 126 -4.93 8.94 -11.59
N GLY A 127 -4.46 9.32 -12.78
CA GLY A 127 -3.36 8.65 -13.46
C GLY A 127 -3.28 8.95 -14.94
N ASP A 128 -2.06 9.07 -15.44
CA ASP A 128 -1.72 8.91 -16.86
C ASP A 128 -0.69 7.79 -17.03
N VAL A 129 -1.14 6.62 -17.44
CA VAL A 129 -0.25 5.46 -17.73
C VAL A 129 0.53 5.62 -19.05
N TYR A 130 0.24 6.65 -19.85
CA TYR A 130 0.91 7.01 -21.09
C TYR A 130 1.80 8.26 -20.96
N ALA A 131 2.03 8.79 -19.75
CA ALA A 131 3.04 9.83 -19.53
C ALA A 131 4.48 9.30 -19.75
N ASP A 132 5.47 10.19 -19.82
CA ASP A 132 6.89 9.80 -19.82
C ASP A 132 7.36 9.32 -18.45
N ARG A 133 6.71 9.84 -17.39
CA ARG A 133 6.70 9.31 -16.03
C ARG A 133 5.28 8.87 -15.67
N PRO A 134 4.86 7.64 -16.06
CA PRO A 134 3.51 7.14 -15.82
C PRO A 134 3.08 7.21 -14.36
N TYR A 135 1.80 7.44 -14.05
CA TYR A 135 1.29 7.39 -12.66
C TYR A 135 -0.13 6.84 -12.54
N LEU A 136 -0.46 6.35 -11.35
CA LEU A 136 -1.79 5.88 -10.94
C LEU A 136 -1.97 5.98 -9.41
N TYR A 137 -2.82 6.90 -8.97
CA TYR A 137 -3.18 7.15 -7.57
C TYR A 137 -4.68 7.03 -7.34
N GLY A 138 -5.09 6.61 -6.15
CA GLY A 138 -6.46 6.77 -5.65
C GLY A 138 -6.43 7.22 -4.19
N PRO A 139 -7.57 7.60 -3.60
CA PRO A 139 -7.63 7.96 -2.18
C PRO A 139 -7.19 6.79 -1.30
N ALA A 140 -6.35 7.05 -0.29
CA ALA A 140 -5.78 5.99 0.53
C ALA A 140 -6.87 5.14 1.21
N ALA A 141 -7.95 5.78 1.68
CA ALA A 141 -9.04 5.14 2.41
C ALA A 141 -9.92 4.21 1.55
N SER A 142 -9.95 4.37 0.22
CA SER A 142 -10.59 3.42 -0.71
C SER A 142 -9.61 2.40 -1.31
N SER A 143 -8.33 2.74 -1.39
CA SER A 143 -7.32 1.91 -2.07
C SER A 143 -6.87 0.69 -1.26
N VAL A 144 -6.62 0.85 0.05
CA VAL A 144 -6.04 -0.21 0.90
C VAL A 144 -7.03 -1.31 1.30
N ASN A 145 -6.57 -2.57 1.37
CA ASN A 145 -7.39 -3.73 1.73
C ASN A 145 -7.80 -3.74 3.21
N LYS A 146 -6.89 -3.36 4.10
CA LYS A 146 -7.20 -3.20 5.53
C LYS A 146 -7.01 -1.75 5.94
N LEU A 147 -7.95 -1.21 6.72
CA LEU A 147 -7.75 0.00 7.50
C LEU A 147 -8.07 -0.30 8.97
N HIS A 148 -7.06 -0.13 9.81
CA HIS A 148 -7.14 -0.20 11.26
C HIS A 148 -6.91 1.21 11.84
N VAL A 149 -7.89 1.73 12.58
CA VAL A 149 -7.78 3.03 13.25
C VAL A 149 -7.29 2.82 14.69
N GLY A 150 -6.03 3.17 14.95
CA GLY A 150 -5.40 3.05 16.27
C GLY A 150 -5.68 4.21 17.21
N GLY A 151 -5.02 4.18 18.36
CA GLY A 151 -5.07 5.26 19.35
C GLY A 151 -4.24 6.48 18.95
N LYS A 152 -4.41 7.58 19.70
CA LYS A 152 -3.64 8.82 19.54
C LYS A 152 -2.47 8.88 20.52
N ALA A 153 -1.28 9.18 20.02
CA ALA A 153 -0.09 9.35 20.84
C ALA A 153 -0.29 10.48 21.87
N GLY A 154 -0.05 10.18 23.15
CA GLY A 154 -0.12 11.16 24.24
C GLY A 154 -1.43 11.23 25.04
N ASP A 155 -2.44 10.39 24.78
CA ASP A 155 -3.73 10.45 25.52
C ASP A 155 -3.64 10.04 27.02
N GLY A 156 -2.50 9.51 27.46
CA GLY A 156 -2.25 9.07 28.85
C GLY A 156 -2.61 7.60 29.13
N ARG A 157 -3.26 6.89 28.20
CA ARG A 157 -3.43 5.42 28.23
C ARG A 157 -2.25 4.69 27.58
N VAL A 158 -1.44 5.42 26.81
CA VAL A 158 -0.14 4.98 26.25
C VAL A 158 0.75 4.44 27.37
N LYS A 159 1.29 3.23 27.17
CA LYS A 159 2.14 2.55 28.17
C LYS A 159 3.51 3.22 28.29
N ALA A 160 4.09 3.14 29.48
CA ALA A 160 5.43 3.65 29.75
C ALA A 160 6.49 2.89 28.93
N GLY A 161 6.93 3.50 27.83
CA GLY A 161 7.84 2.92 26.84
C GLY A 161 7.40 3.13 25.38
N ASP A 162 6.12 3.44 25.15
CA ASP A 162 5.57 3.64 23.80
C ASP A 162 5.53 5.13 23.42
N GLU A 163 6.69 5.70 23.13
CA GLU A 163 6.85 7.13 22.82
C GLU A 163 6.10 7.62 21.56
N ASN A 164 5.52 6.72 20.76
CA ASN A 164 4.80 7.03 19.51
C ASN A 164 3.34 6.51 19.47
N GLY A 165 2.80 5.91 20.54
CA GLY A 165 1.45 5.32 20.56
C GLY A 165 1.27 4.08 19.67
N LYS A 166 2.38 3.41 19.32
CA LYS A 166 2.49 2.33 18.34
C LYS A 166 2.62 0.92 18.95
N GLU A 167 2.64 0.76 20.27
CA GLU A 167 2.81 -0.56 20.90
C GLU A 167 1.60 -1.46 20.66
N GLY A 168 1.84 -2.71 20.28
CA GLY A 168 0.78 -3.69 19.97
C GLY A 168 0.07 -3.48 18.62
N ILE A 169 -0.04 -2.24 18.11
CA ILE A 169 -0.76 -1.96 16.85
C ILE A 169 -0.06 -2.65 15.67
N GLY A 170 -0.75 -3.67 15.16
CA GLY A 170 -0.31 -4.52 14.04
C GLY A 170 0.76 -5.55 14.36
N HIS A 171 1.13 -5.77 15.62
CA HIS A 171 2.29 -6.60 15.97
C HIS A 171 2.00 -8.11 15.86
N HIS A 172 2.54 -8.76 14.83
CA HIS A 172 2.48 -10.21 14.62
C HIS A 172 3.88 -10.82 14.41
N GLU A 173 4.04 -12.14 14.57
CA GLU A 173 5.30 -12.86 14.28
C GLU A 173 5.73 -12.74 12.80
N ALA A 174 4.81 -12.37 11.91
CA ALA A 174 5.02 -12.11 10.49
C ALA A 174 5.33 -10.62 10.18
N GLY A 175 5.48 -9.78 11.20
CA GLY A 175 5.60 -8.31 11.10
C GLY A 175 4.25 -7.62 11.24
N LEU A 176 4.07 -6.50 10.56
CA LEU A 176 2.83 -5.71 10.56
C LEU A 176 1.67 -6.46 9.89
N VAL A 177 0.64 -6.81 10.66
CA VAL A 177 -0.59 -7.48 10.19
C VAL A 177 -1.80 -6.77 10.79
N PHE A 178 -2.79 -6.40 9.96
CA PHE A 178 -3.91 -5.57 10.39
C PHE A 178 -5.26 -6.21 10.09
N GLU A 179 -6.20 -6.05 11.02
CA GLU A 179 -7.61 -6.33 10.81
C GLU A 179 -8.39 -5.04 10.49
N GLU A 180 -9.47 -5.17 9.73
CA GLU A 180 -10.33 -4.04 9.36
C GLU A 180 -11.12 -3.56 10.59
N GLY A 181 -11.12 -2.26 10.84
CA GLY A 181 -11.80 -1.66 12.01
C GLY A 181 -10.88 -0.69 12.73
N GLY A 182 -10.58 -0.98 14.00
CA GLY A 182 -9.71 -0.18 14.84
C GLY A 182 -9.62 -0.67 16.29
N SER A 183 -8.94 0.13 17.10
CA SER A 183 -9.06 0.17 18.56
C SER A 183 -10.47 0.62 18.99
N GLU A 184 -10.79 0.59 20.30
CA GLU A 184 -12.07 1.09 20.83
C GLU A 184 -12.34 2.54 20.39
N GLU A 185 -11.40 3.46 20.66
CA GLU A 185 -11.43 4.87 20.20
C GLU A 185 -11.53 4.96 18.65
N GLY A 186 -10.78 4.13 17.93
CA GLY A 186 -10.81 4.10 16.48
C GLY A 186 -12.12 3.60 15.86
N LEU A 187 -12.85 2.74 16.57
CA LEU A 187 -14.19 2.30 16.20
C LEU A 187 -15.23 3.38 16.54
N GLU A 188 -15.09 4.09 17.66
CA GLU A 188 -15.92 5.27 17.97
C GLU A 188 -15.83 6.33 16.86
N ILE A 189 -14.62 6.68 16.43
CA ILE A 189 -14.37 7.65 15.35
C ILE A 189 -14.96 7.16 14.01
N ARG A 190 -14.79 5.88 13.67
CA ARG A 190 -15.41 5.29 12.47
C ARG A 190 -16.93 5.36 12.52
N ASN A 191 -17.53 5.09 13.68
CA ASN A 191 -18.97 5.13 13.88
C ASN A 191 -19.52 6.56 13.79
N GLU A 192 -18.84 7.55 14.39
CA GLU A 192 -19.21 8.98 14.30
C GLU A 192 -19.20 9.47 12.84
N LYS A 193 -18.15 9.09 12.08
CA LYS A 193 -18.01 9.42 10.66
C LYS A 193 -18.84 8.53 9.73
N GLY A 194 -19.58 7.55 10.25
CA GLY A 194 -20.40 6.62 9.46
C GLY A 194 -19.62 5.69 8.53
N VAL A 195 -18.35 5.42 8.84
CA VAL A 195 -17.45 4.54 8.07
C VAL A 195 -17.84 3.08 8.32
N PRO A 196 -18.29 2.32 7.30
CA PRO A 196 -18.77 0.96 7.49
C PRO A 196 -17.74 -0.03 8.05
N GLU A 197 -18.22 -1.08 8.70
CA GLU A 197 -17.41 -2.12 9.36
C GLU A 197 -16.57 -2.97 8.38
N THR A 198 -17.08 -3.27 7.17
CA THR A 198 -16.45 -4.21 6.24
C THR A 198 -15.59 -3.51 5.19
N GLU A 199 -14.47 -4.12 4.76
CA GLU A 199 -13.58 -3.61 3.71
C GLU A 199 -14.37 -3.11 2.48
N ALA A 200 -15.23 -3.96 1.91
CA ALA A 200 -15.95 -3.63 0.68
C ALA A 200 -16.89 -2.42 0.85
N ALA A 201 -17.50 -2.26 2.04
CA ALA A 201 -18.35 -1.12 2.33
C ALA A 201 -17.55 0.15 2.69
N ARG A 202 -16.43 0.03 3.43
CA ARG A 202 -15.46 1.12 3.63
C ARG A 202 -14.96 1.65 2.30
N LYS A 203 -14.47 0.78 1.42
CA LYS A 203 -13.91 1.15 0.12
C LYS A 203 -14.94 1.95 -0.69
N LYS A 204 -16.18 1.43 -0.78
CA LYS A 204 -17.29 2.12 -1.44
C LYS A 204 -17.67 3.46 -0.79
N HIS A 205 -17.65 3.56 0.55
CA HIS A 205 -17.91 4.81 1.27
C HIS A 205 -16.90 5.89 0.87
N PHE A 206 -15.60 5.56 0.81
CA PHE A 206 -14.54 6.52 0.44
C PHE A 206 -14.38 6.77 -1.07
N LEU A 207 -15.14 6.10 -1.94
CA LEU A 207 -15.29 6.55 -3.34
C LEU A 207 -16.06 7.87 -3.44
N VAL A 208 -16.88 8.21 -2.43
CA VAL A 208 -17.68 9.44 -2.37
C VAL A 208 -16.82 10.60 -1.84
N GLU A 209 -16.71 11.67 -2.61
CA GLU A 209 -15.84 12.83 -2.31
C GLU A 209 -16.23 13.53 -1.02
N GLU A 210 -17.52 13.72 -0.79
CA GLU A 210 -18.06 14.32 0.43
C GLU A 210 -17.67 13.50 1.67
N LYS A 211 -17.61 12.17 1.56
CA LYS A 211 -17.20 11.26 2.66
C LYS A 211 -15.71 11.20 2.88
N ARG A 212 -14.90 11.49 1.86
CA ARG A 212 -13.47 11.78 2.06
C ARG A 212 -13.26 13.11 2.77
N LYS A 213 -14.02 14.14 2.40
CA LYS A 213 -13.91 15.49 3.00
C LYS A 213 -14.40 15.56 4.44
N GLU A 214 -15.36 14.72 4.83
CA GLU A 214 -15.78 14.53 6.23
C GLU A 214 -14.74 13.79 7.10
N TRP A 215 -13.80 13.06 6.50
CA TRP A 215 -12.77 12.27 7.18
C TRP A 215 -11.46 13.05 7.35
N GLU A 216 -10.77 12.77 8.46
CA GLU A 216 -9.46 13.35 8.77
C GLU A 216 -8.51 12.24 9.23
N TRP A 217 -7.31 12.24 8.67
CA TRP A 217 -6.16 11.50 9.17
C TRP A 217 -5.51 12.35 10.26
N GLU A 218 -5.96 12.16 11.49
CA GLU A 218 -5.62 13.02 12.62
C GLU A 218 -4.11 13.02 12.94
N GLU A 219 -3.60 14.21 13.28
CA GLU A 219 -2.29 14.38 13.90
C GLU A 219 -2.11 13.43 15.10
N GLY A 220 -0.98 12.74 15.18
CA GLY A 220 -0.62 11.87 16.29
C GLY A 220 -1.39 10.54 16.36
N ARG A 221 -2.39 10.28 15.52
CA ARG A 221 -3.10 8.98 15.49
C ARG A 221 -2.33 7.95 14.69
N VAL A 222 -2.21 6.73 15.21
CA VAL A 222 -1.63 5.61 14.46
C VAL A 222 -2.70 4.97 13.59
N TYR A 223 -2.46 4.90 12.29
CA TYR A 223 -3.28 4.15 11.33
C TYR A 223 -2.49 2.94 10.83
N GLY A 224 -3.10 1.76 10.83
CA GLY A 224 -2.53 0.53 10.28
C GLY A 224 -3.22 0.16 8.97
N VAL A 225 -2.47 -0.14 7.92
CA VAL A 225 -3.00 -0.49 6.60
C VAL A 225 -2.22 -1.62 5.94
N ASP A 226 -2.92 -2.43 5.15
CA ASP A 226 -2.31 -3.46 4.30
C ASP A 226 -2.90 -3.40 2.90
N PHE A 227 -2.06 -3.65 1.90
CA PHE A 227 -2.42 -3.69 0.50
C PHE A 227 -1.83 -4.95 -0.15
N TYR A 228 -2.70 -5.83 -0.63
CA TYR A 228 -2.37 -7.17 -1.09
C TYR A 228 -3.34 -7.67 -2.17
N ASN A 229 -2.91 -8.62 -2.99
CA ASN A 229 -3.77 -9.35 -3.92
C ASN A 229 -3.07 -10.60 -4.48
N PRO A 230 -3.83 -11.55 -5.05
CA PRO A 230 -3.28 -12.77 -5.65
C PRO A 230 -2.85 -12.64 -7.12
N TYR A 231 -2.85 -11.44 -7.70
CA TYR A 231 -2.79 -11.25 -9.16
C TYR A 231 -1.39 -11.07 -9.75
N LEU A 232 -0.38 -10.79 -8.92
CA LEU A 232 0.95 -10.36 -9.37
C LEU A 232 2.04 -11.34 -8.94
N ASP A 233 2.44 -12.25 -9.84
CA ASP A 233 3.56 -13.18 -9.62
C ASP A 233 4.88 -12.54 -10.09
N PHE A 234 5.69 -12.12 -9.12
CA PHE A 234 6.98 -11.44 -9.30
C PHE A 234 8.05 -12.30 -9.97
N ASN A 235 7.83 -13.62 -10.11
CA ASN A 235 8.84 -14.59 -10.54
C ASN A 235 8.43 -15.34 -11.82
N GLY A 236 7.14 -15.42 -12.12
CA GLY A 236 6.54 -16.17 -13.23
C GLY A 236 5.86 -15.33 -14.32
N GLY A 237 5.64 -14.03 -14.10
CA GLY A 237 4.90 -13.16 -15.01
C GLY A 237 3.38 -13.21 -14.81
N LEU A 238 2.64 -12.39 -15.56
CA LEU A 238 1.19 -12.22 -15.37
C LEU A 238 0.42 -13.53 -15.56
N ARG A 239 -0.40 -13.91 -14.58
CA ARG A 239 -1.33 -15.04 -14.68
C ARG A 239 -2.61 -14.58 -15.41
N ALA A 240 -2.91 -15.24 -16.53
CA ALA A 240 -4.00 -14.94 -17.46
C ALA A 240 -5.41 -15.28 -16.88
N PHE A 241 -6.57 -14.86 -17.42
CA PHE A 241 -6.86 -14.34 -18.76
C PHE A 241 -8.20 -13.56 -18.86
N LEU A 242 -8.32 -12.70 -19.89
CA LEU A 242 -9.51 -12.23 -20.63
C LEU A 242 -10.75 -11.63 -19.92
N PHE A 243 -11.41 -12.28 -18.94
CA PHE A 243 -12.41 -11.56 -18.12
C PHE A 243 -11.73 -10.61 -17.12
N TYR A 244 -10.47 -10.90 -16.82
CA TYR A 244 -9.63 -10.12 -15.92
C TYR A 244 -9.21 -8.75 -16.45
N ALA A 245 -9.56 -8.34 -17.68
CA ALA A 245 -9.14 -7.06 -18.23
C ALA A 245 -9.40 -5.88 -17.27
N LEU A 246 -10.59 -5.82 -16.65
CA LEU A 246 -10.96 -4.74 -15.72
C LEU A 246 -10.11 -4.69 -14.44
N LEU A 247 -9.70 -5.86 -13.92
CA LEU A 247 -8.86 -5.99 -12.72
C LEU A 247 -7.36 -5.97 -13.03
N VAL A 248 -6.95 -6.33 -14.24
CA VAL A 248 -5.57 -6.26 -14.74
C VAL A 248 -5.19 -4.82 -15.11
N ILE A 249 -6.14 -3.95 -15.46
CA ILE A 249 -5.87 -2.50 -15.56
C ILE A 249 -5.42 -1.93 -14.21
N ILE A 250 -6.01 -2.41 -13.12
CA ILE A 250 -5.55 -2.11 -11.77
C ILE A 250 -4.20 -2.82 -11.56
N ALA A 251 -4.18 -4.17 -11.52
CA ALA A 251 -3.02 -4.95 -11.08
C ALA A 251 -1.76 -4.90 -11.98
N ALA A 252 -1.85 -4.50 -13.26
CA ALA A 252 -0.71 -4.35 -14.16
C ALA A 252 -0.20 -2.90 -14.27
N ALA A 253 -0.82 -1.94 -13.58
CA ALA A 253 -0.28 -0.59 -13.36
C ALA A 253 0.69 -0.54 -12.15
N TYR A 254 1.26 -1.69 -11.76
CA TYR A 254 2.21 -1.83 -10.66
C TYR A 254 3.56 -2.33 -11.20
N PHE A 255 4.55 -1.45 -11.37
CA PHE A 255 5.98 -1.67 -11.02
C PHE A 255 6.95 -0.56 -11.47
N ILE A 256 7.64 0.06 -10.50
CA ILE A 256 8.89 0.85 -10.61
C ILE A 256 8.70 2.35 -10.92
N SER A 257 8.44 3.16 -9.86
CA SER A 257 9.15 4.40 -9.40
C SER A 257 9.64 5.36 -10.48
N TRP A 258 9.44 6.71 -10.52
CA TRP A 258 9.19 7.74 -9.48
C TRP A 258 8.66 9.08 -10.12
N SER A 259 7.61 9.81 -9.66
CA SER A 259 7.57 11.31 -9.48
C SER A 259 6.38 11.93 -8.67
N GLY A 260 6.50 12.16 -7.35
CA GLY A 260 5.64 13.11 -6.58
C GLY A 260 5.55 12.94 -5.04
N GLU A 261 6.52 13.45 -4.26
CA GLU A 261 6.59 13.52 -2.77
C GLU A 261 6.32 12.23 -1.92
N GLY A 262 7.40 11.52 -1.52
CA GLY A 262 7.43 10.29 -0.68
C GLY A 262 6.99 8.96 -1.32
N GLY A 263 7.77 7.86 -1.19
CA GLY A 263 7.31 6.55 -1.71
C GLY A 263 8.16 5.30 -1.43
N VAL A 264 7.57 4.13 -1.70
CA VAL A 264 8.23 2.81 -1.65
C VAL A 264 8.74 2.43 -3.05
N VAL A 265 10.04 2.19 -3.18
CA VAL A 265 10.72 2.03 -4.48
C VAL A 265 11.23 0.62 -4.70
N LEU A 266 10.57 -0.03 -5.65
CA LEU A 266 10.93 -1.31 -6.24
C LEU A 266 11.86 -1.02 -7.44
N ASP A 267 13.13 -1.45 -7.37
CA ASP A 267 14.17 -1.23 -8.39
C ASP A 267 14.57 -2.57 -9.04
N SER A 268 14.90 -2.55 -10.34
CA SER A 268 15.32 -3.75 -11.08
C SER A 268 16.78 -3.64 -11.51
N LYS A 269 17.67 -4.23 -10.71
CA LYS A 269 19.10 -4.26 -11.00
C LYS A 269 19.41 -5.29 -12.09
N ARG A 270 20.35 -4.98 -12.97
CA ARG A 270 20.90 -5.98 -13.92
C ARG A 270 21.66 -7.04 -13.12
N LYS A 271 21.59 -8.29 -13.59
CA LYS A 271 22.45 -9.39 -13.13
C LYS A 271 23.84 -9.30 -13.77
#